data_AF-A0A9E7PQY6-F1
#
_entry.id   AF-A0A9E7PQY6-F1
#
_cell.length_a   1.000
_cell.length_b   1.000
_cell.length_c   1.000
_cell.angle_alpha   90.00
_cell.angle_beta   90.00
_cell.angle_gamma   90.00
#
_symmetry.space_group_name_H-M   'P 1'
#
loop_
_entity.id
_entity.type
_entity.pdbx_description
1 polymer ?
#
loop_
_entity_poly.entity_id
_entity_poly.type
_entity_poly.pdbx_seq_one_letter_code
_entity_poly.pdbx_strand_id
1 'polypeptide(L)'
;MKKTEEQLKKELTEREKELVFLHSISNIVDSQGKNADNIIVEIIKRLPGALQYPDIACAEVNLKGQKFRTEPFRETEWNMSEQLKVEGRAVGEITVYYMEEKPGFDKDPFLKEEKTLLEILSERMSKIIERMWSEEALLEKTKEIIKLSTPVTQIWKDILILPLIGTLDSERTLQMMEELLIKIRDTGARFIIMDATGVGTIDSAVAANILKTSQAVKMLGSHMIFTGIKPEVAMTMVHLGIDLGDITTRATLQEGVEYALNEKGLTIVRKSMVIQEH
;
A
#
# COMPACT_ATOMS: atom_id res chain seq x y z
N MET A 1 -19.85 11.95 57.75
CA MET A 1 -20.46 12.67 56.60
C MET A 1 -19.39 13.24 55.67
N LYS A 2 -18.55 14.21 56.08
CA LYS A 2 -17.51 14.78 55.18
C LYS A 2 -16.61 13.77 54.47
N LYS A 3 -16.10 12.75 55.20
CA LYS A 3 -15.23 11.70 54.64
C LYS A 3 -15.89 10.85 53.53
N THR A 4 -17.20 10.63 53.64
CA THR A 4 -17.98 9.83 52.67
C THR A 4 -18.29 10.63 51.40
N GLU A 5 -18.54 11.93 51.55
CA GLU A 5 -18.83 12.85 50.44
C GLU A 5 -17.60 13.14 49.58
N GLU A 6 -16.43 13.24 50.21
CA GLU A 6 -15.12 13.39 49.56
C GLU A 6 -14.73 12.12 48.77
N GLN A 7 -15.06 10.95 49.33
CA GLN A 7 -14.81 9.65 48.70
C GLN A 7 -15.73 9.43 47.49
N LEU A 8 -17.00 9.82 47.60
CA LEU A 8 -17.97 9.76 46.50
C LEU A 8 -17.61 10.72 45.35
N LYS A 9 -17.15 11.94 45.67
CA LYS A 9 -16.66 12.91 44.67
C LYS A 9 -15.46 12.37 43.92
N LYS A 10 -14.53 11.72 44.63
CA LYS A 10 -13.34 11.11 44.02
C LYS A 10 -13.73 9.98 43.05
N GLU A 11 -14.62 9.07 43.46
CA GLU A 11 -15.13 8.01 42.57
C GLU A 11 -15.86 8.56 41.34
N LEU A 12 -16.68 9.60 41.51
CA LEU A 12 -17.37 10.27 40.41
C LEU A 12 -16.38 10.90 39.40
N THR A 13 -15.35 11.59 39.89
CA THR A 13 -14.33 12.20 39.04
C THR A 13 -13.52 11.15 38.28
N GLU A 14 -13.15 10.04 38.92
CA GLU A 14 -12.44 8.95 38.26
C GLU A 14 -13.31 8.28 37.17
N ARG A 15 -14.62 8.09 37.44
CA ARG A 15 -15.56 7.57 36.43
C ARG A 15 -15.82 8.53 35.28
N GLU A 16 -15.87 9.84 35.52
CA GLU A 16 -15.99 10.85 34.47
C GLU A 16 -14.75 10.83 33.55
N LYS A 17 -13.53 10.74 34.10
CA LYS A 17 -12.30 10.63 33.31
C LYS A 17 -12.31 9.38 32.41
N GLU A 18 -12.69 8.24 32.97
CA GLU A 18 -12.79 6.96 32.25
C GLU A 18 -13.78 7.08 31.07
N LEU A 19 -14.98 7.63 31.32
CA LEU A 19 -16.00 7.81 30.29
C LEU A 19 -15.57 8.81 29.21
N VAL A 20 -14.97 9.95 29.59
CA VAL A 20 -14.46 10.95 28.64
C VAL A 20 -13.39 10.33 27.73
N PHE A 21 -12.48 9.53 28.28
CA PHE A 21 -11.45 8.86 27.52
C PHE A 21 -12.03 7.81 26.56
N LEU A 22 -12.91 6.93 27.05
CA LEU A 22 -13.58 5.91 26.22
C LEU A 22 -14.44 6.50 25.10
N HIS A 23 -15.15 7.62 25.37
CA HIS A 23 -15.88 8.37 24.36
C HIS A 23 -14.95 9.04 23.34
N SER A 24 -13.79 9.55 23.78
CA SER A 24 -12.81 10.15 22.88
C SER A 24 -12.21 9.13 21.89
N ILE A 25 -12.06 7.87 22.30
CA ILE A 25 -11.62 6.78 21.44
C ILE A 25 -12.69 6.41 20.41
N SER A 26 -13.97 6.40 20.82
CA SER A 26 -15.08 6.07 19.92
C SER A 26 -15.12 7.00 18.70
N ASN A 27 -14.81 8.30 18.89
CA ASN A 27 -14.81 9.29 17.80
C ASN A 27 -13.57 9.19 16.89
N ILE A 28 -12.47 8.58 17.33
CA ILE A 28 -11.25 8.43 16.52
C ILE A 28 -11.45 7.30 15.48
N VAL A 29 -12.19 6.26 15.86
CA VAL A 29 -12.45 5.06 15.04
C VAL A 29 -13.42 5.33 13.88
N ASP A 30 -14.27 6.35 14.00
CA ASP A 30 -15.21 6.74 12.93
C ASP A 30 -14.59 7.66 11.86
N SER A 31 -13.33 8.07 12.01
CA SER A 31 -12.64 8.90 11.02
C SER A 31 -12.10 8.06 9.86
N GLN A 32 -12.79 8.09 8.73
CA GLN A 32 -12.37 7.53 7.44
C GLN A 32 -11.00 8.12 7.01
N GLY A 33 -10.03 7.28 6.65
CA GLY A 33 -8.82 7.68 5.93
C GLY A 33 -7.50 7.82 6.71
N LYS A 34 -7.39 7.31 7.95
CA LYS A 34 -6.11 7.30 8.71
C LYS A 34 -5.47 5.90 8.72
N ASN A 35 -4.14 5.82 8.51
CA ASN A 35 -3.36 4.59 8.68
C ASN A 35 -3.19 4.21 10.18
N ALA A 36 -2.87 2.94 10.49
CA ALA A 36 -2.85 2.37 11.84
C ALA A 36 -1.94 3.16 12.77
N ASP A 37 -0.77 3.52 12.26
CA ASP A 37 0.23 4.33 12.95
C ASP A 37 -0.33 5.67 13.45
N ASN A 38 -1.13 6.36 12.63
CA ASN A 38 -1.72 7.66 13.00
C ASN A 38 -2.75 7.52 14.11
N ILE A 39 -3.55 6.45 14.07
CA ILE A 39 -4.55 6.15 15.10
C ILE A 39 -3.84 5.78 16.41
N ILE A 40 -2.79 4.95 16.34
CA ILE A 40 -1.95 4.60 17.50
C ILE A 40 -1.35 5.86 18.12
N VAL A 41 -0.74 6.73 17.32
CA VAL A 41 -0.15 7.99 17.78
C VAL A 41 -1.20 8.89 18.45
N GLU A 42 -2.41 8.98 17.91
CA GLU A 42 -3.46 9.81 18.48
C GLU A 42 -3.99 9.24 19.82
N ILE A 43 -4.08 7.92 19.92
CA ILE A 43 -4.47 7.21 21.15
C ILE A 43 -3.42 7.41 22.25
N ILE A 44 -2.15 7.13 21.97
CA ILE A 44 -1.09 7.21 22.98
C ILE A 44 -0.92 8.63 23.52
N LYS A 45 -1.12 9.66 22.68
CA LYS A 45 -1.02 11.07 23.09
C LYS A 45 -2.06 11.48 24.13
N ARG A 46 -3.20 10.78 24.20
CA ARG A 46 -4.29 11.09 25.13
C ARG A 46 -4.22 10.24 26.40
N LEU A 47 -3.51 9.12 26.36
CA LEU A 47 -3.44 8.16 27.46
C LEU A 47 -2.88 8.74 28.77
N PRO A 48 -1.81 9.55 28.79
CA PRO A 48 -1.34 10.21 30.01
C PRO A 48 -2.42 11.03 30.71
N GLY A 49 -3.28 11.71 29.95
CA GLY A 49 -4.37 12.54 30.48
C GLY A 49 -5.45 11.76 31.25
N ALA A 50 -5.52 10.44 31.06
CA ALA A 50 -6.48 9.57 31.71
C ALA A 50 -5.95 8.91 33.00
N LEU A 51 -4.67 9.10 33.31
CA LEU A 51 -4.02 8.54 34.51
C LEU A 51 -4.13 9.50 35.71
N GLN A 52 -3.85 8.98 36.90
CA GLN A 52 -3.93 9.69 38.17
C GLN A 52 -2.93 10.85 38.23
N TYR A 53 -1.75 10.68 37.63
CA TYR A 53 -0.71 11.71 37.54
C TYR A 53 -0.33 12.03 36.09
N PRO A 54 -1.17 12.79 35.35
CA PRO A 54 -0.94 13.08 33.94
C PRO A 54 0.38 13.79 33.63
N ASP A 55 0.79 14.72 34.49
CA ASP A 55 1.97 15.57 34.27
C ASP A 55 3.29 14.78 34.27
N ILE A 56 3.28 13.60 34.90
CA ILE A 56 4.45 12.72 34.98
C ILE A 56 4.21 11.40 34.22
N ALA A 57 3.12 11.26 33.48
CA ALA A 57 2.81 10.05 32.74
C ALA A 57 3.33 10.12 31.30
N CYS A 58 3.90 9.03 30.80
CA CYS A 58 4.22 8.86 29.38
C CYS A 58 3.86 7.45 28.90
N ALA A 59 3.64 7.29 27.60
CA ALA A 59 3.22 6.03 27.00
C ALA A 59 4.12 5.62 25.82
N GLU A 60 4.33 4.31 25.67
CA GLU A 60 4.95 3.66 24.53
C GLU A 60 3.99 2.60 23.95
N VAL A 61 3.92 2.51 22.63
CA VAL A 61 3.38 1.34 21.94
C VAL A 61 4.48 0.76 21.08
N ASN A 62 4.78 -0.52 21.27
CA ASN A 62 5.66 -1.28 20.41
C ASN A 62 4.81 -2.21 19.53
N LEU A 63 4.81 -1.96 18.23
CA LEU A 63 4.11 -2.79 17.25
C LEU A 63 5.14 -3.34 16.25
N LYS A 64 5.31 -4.67 16.22
CA LYS A 64 6.27 -5.35 15.30
C LYS A 64 7.69 -4.74 15.30
N GLY A 65 8.15 -4.20 16.45
CA GLY A 65 9.47 -3.58 16.59
C GLY A 65 9.52 -2.07 16.31
N GLN A 66 8.42 -1.47 15.84
CA GLN A 66 8.29 -0.03 15.72
C GLN A 66 7.74 0.55 17.02
N LYS A 67 8.48 1.51 17.60
CA LYS A 67 8.11 2.17 18.85
C LYS A 67 7.47 3.53 18.58
N PHE A 68 6.28 3.74 19.11
CA PHE A 68 5.56 5.01 19.12
C PHE A 68 5.53 5.53 20.55
N ARG A 69 5.96 6.77 20.77
CA ARG A 69 6.15 7.34 22.11
C ARG A 69 5.46 8.69 22.24
N THR A 70 5.00 9.00 23.44
CA THR A 70 4.60 10.36 23.83
C THR A 70 5.83 11.19 24.18
N GLU A 71 5.72 12.52 24.14
CA GLU A 71 6.77 13.43 24.61
C GLU A 71 6.22 14.32 25.74
N PRO A 72 6.97 14.53 26.84
CA PRO A 72 8.26 13.91 27.16
C PRO A 72 8.16 12.41 27.48
N PHE A 73 9.29 11.68 27.41
CA PHE A 73 9.35 10.24 27.63
C PHE A 73 10.50 9.83 28.56
N ARG A 74 10.22 8.93 29.51
CA ARG A 74 11.24 8.27 30.34
C ARG A 74 10.78 6.90 30.80
N GLU A 75 11.58 5.87 30.52
CA GLU A 75 11.36 4.52 31.04
C GLU A 75 11.75 4.46 32.53
N THR A 76 10.88 3.86 33.34
CA THR A 76 11.03 3.71 34.79
C THR A 76 10.48 2.35 35.23
N GLU A 77 10.78 1.95 36.47
CA GLU A 77 10.20 0.75 37.09
C GLU A 77 8.70 0.90 37.41
N TRP A 78 8.20 2.13 37.47
CA TRP A 78 6.80 2.44 37.70
C TRP A 78 6.01 2.38 36.39
N ASN A 79 5.81 1.18 35.89
CA ASN A 79 5.10 0.94 34.63
C ASN A 79 4.04 -0.16 34.73
N MET A 80 3.08 -0.11 33.81
CA MET A 80 2.17 -1.22 33.54
C MET A 80 2.07 -1.41 32.02
N SER A 81 1.91 -2.65 31.60
CA SER A 81 1.84 -2.99 30.18
C SER A 81 0.74 -4.00 29.87
N GLU A 82 0.23 -3.94 28.64
CA GLU A 82 -0.78 -4.85 28.11
C GLU A 82 -0.40 -5.30 26.70
N GLN A 83 -0.70 -6.57 26.40
CA GLN A 83 -0.39 -7.14 25.08
C GLN A 83 -1.45 -6.77 24.05
N LEU A 84 -0.99 -6.36 22.87
CA LEU A 84 -1.83 -6.22 21.69
C LEU A 84 -1.88 -7.56 20.96
N LYS A 85 -3.08 -8.12 20.78
CA LYS A 85 -3.28 -9.48 20.24
C LYS A 85 -4.17 -9.48 19.01
N VAL A 86 -3.69 -10.06 17.92
CA VAL A 86 -4.50 -10.30 16.70
C VAL A 86 -4.59 -11.80 16.49
N GLU A 87 -5.81 -12.32 16.33
CA GLU A 87 -6.09 -13.77 16.24
C GLU A 87 -5.42 -14.58 17.38
N GLY A 88 -5.38 -14.01 18.58
CA GLY A 88 -4.76 -14.62 19.77
C GLY A 88 -3.23 -14.60 19.80
N ARG A 89 -2.55 -14.08 18.77
CA ARG A 89 -1.10 -13.91 18.73
C ARG A 89 -0.71 -12.53 19.23
N ALA A 90 0.26 -12.44 20.12
CA ALA A 90 0.85 -11.16 20.54
C ALA A 90 1.60 -10.53 19.36
N VAL A 91 1.19 -9.33 18.98
CA VAL A 91 1.77 -8.58 17.84
C VAL A 91 2.41 -7.26 18.26
N GLY A 92 2.18 -6.86 19.50
CA GLY A 92 2.74 -5.68 20.10
C GLY A 92 2.41 -5.58 21.59
N GLU A 93 2.82 -4.48 22.18
CA GLU A 93 2.63 -4.16 23.59
C GLU A 93 2.37 -2.66 23.71
N ILE A 94 1.44 -2.30 24.60
CA ILE A 94 1.26 -0.93 25.07
C ILE A 94 1.76 -0.84 26.51
N THR A 95 2.55 0.18 26.80
CA THR A 95 3.15 0.39 28.11
C THR A 95 2.99 1.84 28.52
N VAL A 96 2.64 2.07 29.79
CA VAL A 96 2.64 3.41 30.39
C VAL A 96 3.61 3.45 31.55
N TYR A 97 4.21 4.61 31.75
CA TYR A 97 5.22 4.87 32.77
C TYR A 97 4.84 6.13 33.56
N TYR A 98 5.13 6.12 34.85
CA TYR A 98 5.31 7.36 35.61
C TYR A 98 6.80 7.74 35.64
N MET A 99 7.14 8.95 35.19
CA MET A 99 8.51 9.43 35.00
C MET A 99 9.20 9.87 36.30
N GLU A 100 8.42 10.04 37.38
CA GLU A 100 8.86 10.48 38.70
C GLU A 100 8.18 9.63 39.80
N GLU A 101 8.91 9.41 40.89
CA GLU A 101 8.35 8.75 42.08
C GLU A 101 7.37 9.68 42.81
N LYS A 102 6.28 9.11 43.35
CA LYS A 102 5.37 9.79 44.28
C LYS A 102 5.20 8.98 45.57
N PRO A 103 4.92 9.63 46.71
CA PRO A 103 4.63 8.94 47.96
C PRO A 103 3.48 7.92 47.79
N GLY A 104 3.72 6.67 48.17
CA GLY A 104 2.73 5.58 48.09
C GLY A 104 2.90 4.63 46.90
N PHE A 105 3.92 4.81 46.06
CA PHE A 105 4.25 3.91 44.95
C PHE A 105 4.72 2.52 45.41
N ASP A 106 5.05 2.35 46.70
CA ASP A 106 5.47 1.10 47.34
C ASP A 106 4.43 -0.05 47.22
N LYS A 107 3.18 0.25 46.86
CA LYS A 107 2.05 -0.70 46.82
C LYS A 107 1.38 -0.84 45.45
N ASP A 108 2.15 -0.68 44.38
CA ASP A 108 1.69 -0.55 43.00
C ASP A 108 1.21 0.88 42.70
N PRO A 109 1.88 1.61 41.79
CA PRO A 109 1.56 3.01 41.53
C PRO A 109 0.27 3.18 40.72
N PHE A 110 -0.29 2.10 40.16
CA PHE A 110 -1.48 2.16 39.30
C PHE A 110 -2.75 1.69 40.02
N LEU A 111 -3.81 2.48 39.85
CA LEU A 111 -5.15 2.14 40.35
C LEU A 111 -5.77 0.99 39.54
N LYS A 112 -6.76 0.33 40.13
CA LYS A 112 -7.49 -0.76 39.44
C LYS A 112 -8.17 -0.24 38.18
N GLU A 113 -8.72 0.96 38.25
CA GLU A 113 -9.40 1.65 37.16
C GLU A 113 -8.45 1.92 35.99
N GLU A 114 -7.20 2.30 36.26
CA GLU A 114 -6.19 2.56 35.23
C GLU A 114 -5.76 1.28 34.52
N LYS A 115 -5.63 0.18 35.27
CA LYS A 115 -5.35 -1.13 34.69
C LYS A 115 -6.49 -1.59 33.79
N THR A 116 -7.74 -1.48 34.27
CA THR A 116 -8.93 -1.77 33.47
C THR A 116 -9.01 -0.87 32.23
N LEU A 117 -8.60 0.40 32.33
CA LEU A 117 -8.52 1.31 31.20
C LEU A 117 -7.52 0.81 30.15
N LEU A 118 -6.33 0.40 30.57
CA LEU A 118 -5.27 -0.10 29.68
C LEU A 118 -5.68 -1.42 29.01
N GLU A 119 -6.35 -2.31 29.76
CA GLU A 119 -6.93 -3.56 29.24
C GLU A 119 -7.98 -3.29 28.15
N ILE A 120 -8.94 -2.39 28.40
CA ILE A 120 -9.97 -2.03 27.41
C ILE A 120 -9.32 -1.37 26.19
N LEU A 121 -8.31 -0.53 26.42
CA LEU A 121 -7.60 0.14 25.34
C LEU A 121 -6.84 -0.84 24.46
N SER A 122 -6.15 -1.81 25.06
CA SER A 122 -5.39 -2.84 24.34
C SER A 122 -6.32 -3.70 23.48
N GLU A 123 -7.51 -4.06 23.98
CA GLU A 123 -8.52 -4.81 23.22
C GLU A 123 -9.04 -3.99 22.02
N ARG A 124 -9.34 -2.70 22.24
CA ARG A 124 -9.79 -1.81 21.16
C ARG A 124 -8.72 -1.61 20.09
N MET A 125 -7.48 -1.34 20.50
CA MET A 125 -6.36 -1.21 19.58
C MET A 125 -6.10 -2.49 18.79
N SER A 126 -6.20 -3.64 19.46
CA SER A 126 -6.09 -4.96 18.82
C SER A 126 -7.09 -5.14 17.68
N LYS A 127 -8.36 -4.77 17.90
CA LYS A 127 -9.41 -4.83 16.86
C LYS A 127 -9.16 -3.88 15.69
N ILE A 128 -8.64 -2.67 15.97
CA ILE A 128 -8.28 -1.70 14.92
C ILE A 128 -7.13 -2.26 14.07
N ILE A 129 -6.08 -2.76 14.71
CA ILE A 129 -4.92 -3.35 14.04
C ILE A 129 -5.35 -4.54 13.17
N GLU A 130 -6.19 -5.43 13.70
CA GLU A 130 -6.74 -6.57 12.98
C GLU A 130 -7.52 -6.14 11.73
N ARG A 131 -8.45 -5.18 11.87
CA ARG A 131 -9.24 -4.66 10.75
C ARG A 131 -8.34 -4.10 9.65
N MET A 132 -7.34 -3.31 10.01
CA MET A 132 -6.47 -2.64 9.04
C MET A 132 -5.56 -3.63 8.31
N TRP A 133 -5.00 -4.62 9.02
CA TRP A 133 -4.23 -5.68 8.35
C TRP A 133 -5.09 -6.58 7.47
N SER A 134 -6.36 -6.80 7.83
CA SER A 134 -7.31 -7.53 6.99
C SER A 134 -7.64 -6.76 5.71
N GLU A 135 -7.90 -5.45 5.82
CA GLU A 135 -8.11 -4.56 4.67
C GLU A 135 -6.86 -4.50 3.77
N GLU A 136 -5.66 -4.40 4.35
CA GLU A 136 -4.41 -4.38 3.60
C GLU A 136 -4.08 -5.75 2.95
N ALA A 137 -4.37 -6.85 3.63
CA ALA A 137 -4.25 -8.20 3.05
C ALA A 137 -5.25 -8.41 1.91
N LEU A 138 -6.45 -7.83 1.98
CA LEU A 138 -7.44 -7.87 0.90
C LEU A 138 -6.99 -7.02 -0.29
N LEU A 139 -6.41 -5.84 -0.05
CA LEU A 139 -5.79 -5.00 -1.07
C LEU A 139 -4.62 -5.72 -1.75
N GLU A 140 -3.74 -6.38 -1.01
CA GLU A 140 -2.64 -7.18 -1.58
C GLU A 140 -3.16 -8.39 -2.37
N LYS A 141 -4.20 -9.09 -1.90
CA LYS A 141 -4.84 -10.17 -2.67
C LYS A 141 -5.48 -9.66 -3.96
N THR A 142 -6.10 -8.49 -3.93
CA THR A 142 -6.64 -7.84 -5.14
C THR A 142 -5.51 -7.47 -6.10
N LYS A 143 -4.37 -6.98 -5.58
CA LYS A 143 -3.16 -6.72 -6.40
C LYS A 143 -2.55 -7.99 -6.97
N GLU A 144 -2.59 -9.14 -6.29
CA GLU A 144 -2.11 -10.42 -6.84
C GLU A 144 -2.95 -10.89 -8.04
N ILE A 145 -4.28 -10.70 -7.98
CA ILE A 145 -5.17 -10.96 -9.12
C ILE A 145 -4.82 -10.03 -10.31
N ILE A 146 -4.43 -8.78 -10.03
CA ILE A 146 -3.99 -7.81 -11.05
C ILE A 146 -2.60 -8.16 -11.62
N LYS A 147 -1.63 -8.54 -10.79
CA LYS A 147 -0.27 -8.95 -11.22
C LYS A 147 -0.25 -10.18 -12.14
N LEU A 148 -1.26 -11.05 -12.03
CA LEU A 148 -1.37 -12.25 -12.86
C LEU A 148 -2.00 -11.98 -14.24
N SER A 149 -2.44 -10.75 -14.52
CA SER A 149 -3.20 -10.40 -15.71
C SER A 149 -2.39 -9.48 -16.65
N THR A 150 -1.39 -10.09 -17.31
CA THR A 150 -0.46 -9.57 -18.36
C THR A 150 0.66 -8.62 -17.93
N PRO A 151 1.81 -9.14 -17.44
CA PRO A 151 2.96 -8.34 -17.03
C PRO A 151 3.79 -7.89 -18.24
N VAL A 152 4.31 -6.67 -18.18
CA VAL A 152 5.35 -6.18 -19.10
C VAL A 152 6.55 -7.12 -18.97
N THR A 153 6.84 -7.88 -20.01
CA THR A 153 7.85 -8.95 -19.95
C THR A 153 9.07 -8.58 -20.77
N GLN A 154 10.25 -8.71 -20.18
CA GLN A 154 11.51 -8.54 -20.91
C GLN A 154 11.87 -9.83 -21.64
N ILE A 155 11.94 -9.78 -22.96
CA ILE A 155 12.30 -10.94 -23.80
C ILE A 155 13.72 -10.89 -24.35
N TRP A 156 14.34 -9.71 -24.33
CA TRP A 156 15.73 -9.51 -24.72
C TRP A 156 16.33 -8.35 -23.97
N LYS A 157 17.65 -8.20 -24.02
CA LYS A 157 18.30 -6.96 -23.57
C LYS A 157 17.74 -5.79 -24.39
N ASP A 158 17.19 -4.80 -23.70
CA ASP A 158 16.55 -3.59 -24.21
C ASP A 158 15.22 -3.78 -24.98
N ILE A 159 14.58 -4.96 -24.91
CA ILE A 159 13.31 -5.25 -25.59
C ILE A 159 12.26 -5.77 -24.58
N LEU A 160 11.12 -5.07 -24.50
CA LEU A 160 9.96 -5.45 -23.69
C LEU A 160 8.78 -5.85 -24.58
N ILE A 161 7.95 -6.76 -24.10
CA ILE A 161 6.66 -7.13 -24.67
C ILE A 161 5.54 -6.81 -23.68
N LEU A 162 4.47 -6.23 -24.20
CA LEU A 162 3.23 -5.92 -23.49
C LEU A 162 2.03 -6.51 -24.25
N PRO A 163 1.51 -7.67 -23.83
CA PRO A 163 0.35 -8.27 -24.48
C PRO A 163 -0.95 -7.63 -23.99
N LEU A 164 -1.82 -7.24 -24.92
CA LEU A 164 -3.18 -6.74 -24.67
C LEU A 164 -4.17 -7.92 -24.78
N ILE A 165 -4.47 -8.58 -23.65
CA ILE A 165 -5.37 -9.76 -23.62
C ILE A 165 -6.66 -9.42 -22.87
N GLY A 166 -7.81 -9.68 -23.50
CA GLY A 166 -9.14 -9.63 -22.88
C GLY A 166 -9.91 -8.34 -23.19
N THR A 167 -10.96 -8.08 -22.40
CA THR A 167 -11.67 -6.79 -22.42
C THR A 167 -10.76 -5.73 -21.81
N LEU A 168 -10.24 -4.83 -22.63
CA LEU A 168 -9.49 -3.67 -22.15
C LEU A 168 -10.49 -2.73 -21.45
N ASP A 169 -10.44 -2.66 -20.12
CA ASP A 169 -11.09 -1.58 -19.38
C ASP A 169 -10.09 -0.44 -19.14
N SER A 170 -10.63 0.74 -18.81
CA SER A 170 -9.84 1.96 -18.64
C SER A 170 -8.87 1.88 -17.45
N GLU A 171 -9.24 1.16 -16.38
CA GLU A 171 -8.43 1.05 -15.17
C GLU A 171 -7.19 0.17 -15.42
N ARG A 172 -7.39 -1.01 -16.04
CA ARG A 172 -6.31 -1.92 -16.40
C ARG A 172 -5.34 -1.30 -17.40
N THR A 173 -5.84 -0.51 -18.35
CA THR A 173 -4.97 0.15 -19.34
C THR A 173 -4.05 1.19 -18.71
N LEU A 174 -4.54 1.96 -17.73
CA LEU A 174 -3.72 2.94 -16.99
C LEU A 174 -2.64 2.25 -16.15
N GLN A 175 -3.00 1.17 -15.45
CA GLN A 175 -2.06 0.40 -14.64
C GLN A 175 -0.95 -0.22 -15.51
N MET A 176 -1.30 -0.79 -16.67
CA MET A 176 -0.32 -1.34 -17.62
C MET A 176 0.65 -0.26 -18.13
N MET A 177 0.15 0.95 -18.40
CA MET A 177 0.98 2.08 -18.80
C MET A 177 1.97 2.46 -17.69
N GLU A 178 1.52 2.60 -16.44
CA GLU A 178 2.41 2.93 -15.31
C GLU A 178 3.50 1.88 -15.11
N GLU A 179 3.14 0.59 -15.13
CA GLU A 179 4.11 -0.50 -15.02
C GLU A 179 5.13 -0.47 -16.17
N LEU A 180 4.68 -0.25 -17.40
CA LEU A 180 5.54 -0.15 -18.57
C LEU A 180 6.56 0.97 -18.41
N LEU A 181 6.14 2.17 -18.00
CA LEU A 181 7.04 3.32 -17.83
C LEU A 181 8.08 3.07 -16.73
N ILE A 182 7.69 2.42 -15.63
CA ILE A 182 8.62 1.99 -14.57
C ILE A 182 9.63 0.98 -15.15
N LYS A 183 9.18 0.00 -15.93
CA LYS A 183 10.06 -1.02 -16.50
C LYS A 183 11.00 -0.50 -17.56
N ILE A 184 10.57 0.46 -18.38
CA ILE A 184 11.46 1.17 -19.32
C ILE A 184 12.59 1.86 -18.55
N ARG A 185 12.26 2.59 -17.48
CA ARG A 185 13.26 3.26 -16.62
C ARG A 185 14.25 2.26 -16.02
N ASP A 186 13.75 1.17 -15.45
CA ASP A 186 14.59 0.22 -14.71
C ASP A 186 15.48 -0.63 -15.64
N THR A 187 14.99 -0.96 -16.84
CA THR A 187 15.70 -1.84 -17.79
C THR A 187 16.47 -1.08 -18.87
N GLY A 188 16.19 0.21 -19.08
CA GLY A 188 16.72 0.98 -20.20
C GLY A 188 16.19 0.51 -21.56
N ALA A 189 15.01 -0.11 -21.59
CA ALA A 189 14.45 -0.69 -22.80
C ALA A 189 14.26 0.33 -23.92
N ARG A 190 14.81 0.02 -25.10
CA ARG A 190 14.71 0.87 -26.30
C ARG A 190 13.53 0.49 -27.18
N PHE A 191 13.07 -0.75 -27.12
CA PHE A 191 11.98 -1.24 -27.95
C PHE A 191 10.89 -1.86 -27.08
N ILE A 192 9.65 -1.44 -27.30
CA ILE A 192 8.45 -1.94 -26.62
C ILE A 192 7.53 -2.51 -27.69
N ILE A 193 7.20 -3.79 -27.58
CA ILE A 193 6.28 -4.45 -28.50
C ILE A 193 4.94 -4.61 -27.79
N MET A 194 3.91 -3.93 -28.27
CA MET A 194 2.55 -4.01 -27.76
C MET A 194 1.72 -4.94 -28.65
N ASP A 195 1.32 -6.10 -28.13
CA ASP A 195 0.61 -7.12 -28.92
C ASP A 195 -0.90 -7.06 -28.71
N ALA A 196 -1.63 -6.71 -29.76
CA ALA A 196 -3.08 -6.56 -29.78
C ALA A 196 -3.83 -7.81 -30.27
N THR A 197 -3.15 -8.96 -30.45
CA THR A 197 -3.76 -10.19 -31.00
C THR A 197 -4.98 -10.65 -30.20
N GLY A 198 -4.93 -10.48 -28.88
CA GLY A 198 -5.99 -10.85 -27.92
C GLY A 198 -7.13 -9.85 -27.78
N VAL A 199 -7.08 -8.72 -28.50
CA VAL A 199 -8.11 -7.69 -28.43
C VAL A 199 -9.25 -8.02 -29.38
N GLY A 200 -10.49 -8.00 -28.85
CA GLY A 200 -11.71 -8.24 -29.62
C GLY A 200 -12.15 -6.97 -30.36
N THR A 201 -12.63 -6.00 -29.60
CA THR A 201 -13.04 -4.67 -30.09
C THR A 201 -12.38 -3.60 -29.23
N ILE A 202 -11.95 -2.51 -29.88
CA ILE A 202 -11.41 -1.33 -29.19
C ILE A 202 -12.48 -0.25 -29.16
N ASP A 203 -12.73 0.32 -27.98
CA ASP A 203 -13.55 1.53 -27.85
C ASP A 203 -12.67 2.80 -27.93
N SER A 204 -13.31 3.98 -27.92
CA SER A 204 -12.61 5.25 -27.99
C SER A 204 -11.70 5.51 -26.77
N ALA A 205 -12.06 4.99 -25.59
CA ALA A 205 -11.30 5.20 -24.36
C ALA A 205 -9.97 4.41 -24.38
N VAL A 206 -10.03 3.15 -24.80
CA VAL A 206 -8.87 2.28 -24.97
C VAL A 206 -7.94 2.83 -26.04
N ALA A 207 -8.47 3.27 -27.18
CA ALA A 207 -7.67 3.85 -28.24
C ALA A 207 -6.93 5.13 -27.80
N ALA A 208 -7.60 5.99 -27.03
CA ALA A 208 -6.98 7.18 -26.46
C ALA A 208 -5.84 6.84 -25.46
N ASN A 209 -6.03 5.82 -24.64
CA ASN A 209 -5.01 5.38 -23.68
C ASN A 209 -3.80 4.72 -24.37
N ILE A 210 -4.02 3.97 -25.45
CA ILE A 210 -2.95 3.44 -26.30
C ILE A 210 -2.07 4.58 -26.83
N LEU A 211 -2.67 5.68 -27.29
CA LEU A 211 -1.92 6.84 -27.79
C LEU A 211 -1.13 7.56 -26.71
N LYS A 212 -1.76 7.79 -25.54
CA LYS A 212 -1.06 8.37 -24.39
C LYS A 212 0.14 7.52 -23.98
N THR A 213 -0.04 6.20 -24.00
CA THR A 213 1.03 5.24 -23.70
C THR A 213 2.17 5.37 -24.71
N SER A 214 1.87 5.38 -26.01
CA SER A 214 2.88 5.58 -27.07
C SER A 214 3.65 6.89 -26.90
N GLN A 215 2.95 8.00 -26.63
CA GLN A 215 3.57 9.30 -26.40
C GLN A 215 4.48 9.29 -25.16
N ALA A 216 4.03 8.70 -24.05
CA ALA A 216 4.81 8.58 -22.83
C ALA A 216 6.08 7.73 -23.04
N VAL A 217 5.97 6.61 -23.77
CA VAL A 217 7.13 5.78 -24.15
C VAL A 217 8.12 6.57 -25.02
N LYS A 218 7.64 7.36 -25.97
CA LYS A 218 8.48 8.24 -26.80
C LYS A 218 9.20 9.30 -25.96
N MET A 219 8.53 9.88 -24.95
CA MET A 219 9.15 10.84 -24.02
C MET A 219 10.27 10.22 -23.18
N LEU A 220 10.21 8.91 -22.92
CA LEU A 220 11.29 8.17 -22.24
C LEU A 220 12.42 7.74 -23.19
N GLY A 221 12.36 8.11 -24.47
CA GLY A 221 13.39 7.81 -25.46
C GLY A 221 13.32 6.38 -26.02
N SER A 222 12.17 5.72 -25.89
CA SER A 222 11.96 4.36 -26.37
C SER A 222 10.99 4.33 -27.54
N HIS A 223 11.10 3.29 -28.36
CA HIS A 223 10.31 3.09 -29.58
C HIS A 223 9.23 2.04 -29.38
N MET A 224 7.99 2.37 -29.77
CA MET A 224 6.85 1.47 -29.64
C MET A 224 6.53 0.79 -30.98
N ILE A 225 6.32 -0.53 -30.94
CA ILE A 225 5.96 -1.38 -32.06
C ILE A 225 4.62 -2.05 -31.73
N PHE A 226 3.62 -1.89 -32.57
CA PHE A 226 2.33 -2.58 -32.41
C PHE A 226 2.28 -3.85 -33.26
N THR A 227 1.75 -4.92 -32.69
CA THR A 227 1.56 -6.20 -33.38
C THR A 227 0.13 -6.71 -33.24
N GLY A 228 -0.32 -7.58 -34.15
CA GLY A 228 -1.60 -8.29 -33.98
C GLY A 228 -2.85 -7.42 -34.13
N ILE A 229 -2.76 -6.24 -34.78
CA ILE A 229 -3.92 -5.38 -35.03
C ILE A 229 -4.83 -6.06 -36.07
N LYS A 230 -6.06 -6.40 -35.65
CA LYS A 230 -7.09 -6.92 -36.56
C LYS A 230 -7.68 -5.82 -37.45
N PRO A 231 -8.18 -6.13 -38.67
CA PRO A 231 -8.74 -5.13 -39.58
C PRO A 231 -9.83 -4.26 -38.95
N GLU A 232 -10.70 -4.83 -38.11
CA GLU A 232 -11.78 -4.11 -37.45
C GLU A 232 -11.24 -3.05 -36.49
N VAL A 233 -10.17 -3.38 -35.76
CA VAL A 233 -9.50 -2.47 -34.84
C VAL A 233 -8.81 -1.33 -35.59
N ALA A 234 -8.13 -1.63 -36.70
CA ALA A 234 -7.50 -0.63 -37.55
C ALA A 234 -8.52 0.37 -38.10
N MET A 235 -9.67 -0.12 -38.58
CA MET A 235 -10.77 0.73 -39.06
C MET A 235 -11.32 1.65 -37.97
N THR A 236 -11.48 1.15 -36.74
CA THR A 236 -11.89 1.97 -35.60
C THR A 236 -10.88 3.06 -35.29
N MET A 237 -9.58 2.74 -35.27
CA MET A 237 -8.53 3.75 -35.05
C MET A 237 -8.56 4.85 -36.10
N VAL A 238 -8.70 4.50 -37.38
CA VAL A 238 -8.83 5.48 -38.48
C VAL A 238 -10.09 6.33 -38.31
N HIS A 239 -11.23 5.71 -37.97
CA HIS A 239 -12.49 6.44 -37.78
C HIS A 239 -12.44 7.44 -36.61
N LEU A 240 -11.73 7.08 -35.54
CA LEU A 240 -11.49 7.96 -34.39
C LEU A 240 -10.51 9.10 -34.70
N GLY A 241 -9.98 9.19 -35.93
CA GLY A 241 -9.05 10.23 -36.34
C GLY A 241 -7.68 10.08 -35.69
N ILE A 242 -7.30 8.86 -35.32
CA ILE A 242 -6.02 8.58 -34.68
C ILE A 242 -4.91 8.72 -35.71
N ASP A 243 -4.05 9.71 -35.51
CA ASP A 243 -2.80 9.82 -36.24
C ASP A 243 -1.78 8.86 -35.63
N LEU A 244 -1.40 7.84 -36.41
CA LEU A 244 -0.40 6.88 -36.01
C LEU A 244 1.03 7.44 -36.12
N GLY A 245 1.26 8.58 -36.79
CA GLY A 245 2.57 9.25 -36.83
C GLY A 245 3.75 8.31 -37.03
N ASP A 246 4.67 8.28 -36.06
CA ASP A 246 5.88 7.44 -36.05
C ASP A 246 5.67 6.02 -35.47
N ILE A 247 4.44 5.63 -35.15
CA ILE A 247 4.14 4.33 -34.56
C ILE A 247 4.43 3.25 -35.59
N THR A 248 5.37 2.35 -35.27
CA THR A 248 5.69 1.22 -36.14
C THR A 248 4.71 0.08 -35.90
N THR A 249 4.19 -0.51 -36.97
CA THR A 249 3.27 -1.66 -36.90
C THR A 249 3.87 -2.89 -37.60
N ARG A 250 3.60 -4.07 -37.08
CA ARG A 250 3.88 -5.37 -37.71
C ARG A 250 2.66 -6.27 -37.60
N ALA A 251 2.52 -7.24 -38.50
CA ALA A 251 1.33 -8.08 -38.51
C ALA A 251 1.31 -9.04 -37.31
N THR A 252 2.47 -9.58 -36.95
CA THR A 252 2.62 -10.60 -35.90
C THR A 252 3.62 -10.19 -34.83
N LEU A 253 3.48 -10.78 -33.64
CA LEU A 253 4.45 -10.60 -32.55
C LEU A 253 5.86 -10.97 -33.00
N GLN A 254 6.00 -12.07 -33.77
CA GLN A 254 7.27 -12.52 -34.30
C GLN A 254 7.96 -11.46 -35.17
N GLU A 255 7.23 -10.86 -36.12
CA GLU A 255 7.76 -9.76 -36.95
C GLU A 255 8.16 -8.55 -36.12
N GLY A 256 7.43 -8.25 -35.03
CA GLY A 256 7.78 -7.19 -34.09
C GLY A 256 9.12 -7.44 -33.39
N VAL A 257 9.35 -8.69 -32.95
CA VAL A 257 10.63 -9.10 -32.34
C VAL A 257 11.77 -9.05 -33.36
N GLU A 258 11.56 -9.58 -34.55
CA GLU A 258 12.54 -9.54 -35.64
C GLU A 258 12.92 -8.10 -36.00
N TYR A 259 11.94 -7.21 -36.09
CA TYR A 259 12.18 -5.79 -36.35
C TYR A 259 13.02 -5.14 -35.24
N ALA A 260 12.65 -5.33 -33.97
CA ALA A 260 13.39 -4.76 -32.83
C ALA A 260 14.84 -5.27 -32.75
N LEU A 261 15.07 -6.55 -33.07
CA LEU A 261 16.41 -7.12 -33.13
C LEU A 261 17.22 -6.53 -34.29
N ASN A 262 16.62 -6.38 -35.47
CA ASN A 262 17.27 -5.82 -36.65
C ASN A 262 17.72 -4.36 -36.44
N GLU A 263 16.88 -3.54 -35.80
CA GLU A 263 17.24 -2.16 -35.41
C GLU A 263 18.41 -2.08 -34.41
N LYS A 264 18.66 -3.18 -33.70
CA LYS A 264 19.85 -3.35 -32.84
C LYS A 264 21.06 -3.93 -33.57
N GLY A 265 20.96 -4.19 -34.87
CA GLY A 265 22.00 -4.85 -35.66
C GLY A 265 22.11 -6.36 -35.38
N LEU A 266 21.04 -6.98 -34.87
CA LEU A 266 20.97 -8.42 -34.62
C LEU A 266 20.05 -9.08 -35.66
N THR A 267 20.44 -10.26 -36.14
CA THR A 267 19.62 -11.08 -37.04
C THR A 267 19.44 -12.48 -36.46
N ILE A 268 18.23 -13.02 -36.59
CA ILE A 268 17.94 -14.41 -36.27
C ILE A 268 18.30 -15.27 -37.49
N VAL A 269 19.25 -16.17 -37.32
CA VAL A 269 19.68 -17.13 -38.35
C VAL A 269 19.31 -18.55 -37.94
N ARG A 270 18.95 -19.39 -38.91
CA ARG A 270 18.78 -20.83 -38.64
C ARG A 270 20.13 -21.42 -38.27
N LYS A 271 20.19 -22.19 -37.19
CA LYS A 271 21.42 -22.83 -36.70
C LYS A 271 22.16 -23.64 -37.78
N SER A 272 21.43 -24.25 -38.72
CA SER A 272 22.00 -24.97 -39.87
C SER A 272 22.80 -24.11 -40.85
N MET A 273 22.53 -22.80 -40.92
CA MET A 273 23.25 -21.85 -41.78
C MET A 273 24.52 -21.29 -41.12
N VAL A 274 24.65 -21.40 -39.80
CA VAL A 274 25.81 -20.89 -39.04
C VAL A 274 26.98 -21.87 -39.04
N ILE A 275 26.71 -23.17 -39.23
CA ILE A 275 27.71 -24.24 -39.11
C ILE A 275 28.42 -24.54 -40.45
N GLN A 276 28.08 -23.84 -41.55
CA GLN A 276 28.71 -24.05 -42.87
C GLN A 276 30.04 -23.29 -43.09
N GLU A 277 30.52 -22.54 -42.10
CA GLU A 277 31.84 -21.90 -42.15
C GLU A 277 32.83 -22.57 -41.18
N HIS A 278 33.13 -23.86 -41.36
CA HIS A 278 34.35 -24.50 -40.83
C HIS A 278 34.93 -25.48 -41.86
#